data_AF-A0A7K3RNX0-F1
#
_entry.id   AF-A0A7K3RNX0-F1
#
_cell.length_a   1.000
_cell.length_b   1.000
_cell.length_c   1.000
_cell.angle_alpha   90.00
_cell.angle_beta   90.00
_cell.angle_gamma   90.00
#
_symmetry.space_group_name_H-M   'P 1'
#
loop_
_entity.id
_entity.type
_entity.pdbx_description
1 polymer ?
#
loop_
_entity_poly.entity_id
_entity_poly.type
_entity_poly.pdbx_seq_one_letter_code
_entity_poly.pdbx_strand_id
1 'polypeptide(L)'
;PVAQLAGRDIVLVHSDRDRLTSPRATRSLTARARGAGARTCMVTVRGGDHAMLRRASAWHRLTTGLVTGLLGSGSLPGPVGAALALPPTAGATEGILDLDLDLGPGPGPDPGRFRARARTRSRAY
;
A
#
# COMPACT_ATOMS: atom_id res chain seq x y z
N PRO A 1 3.96 2.56 21.93
CA PRO A 1 5.09 3.23 21.24
C PRO A 1 4.73 3.55 19.78
N VAL A 2 4.59 4.82 19.44
CA VAL A 2 4.32 5.31 18.06
C VAL A 2 4.95 6.68 17.78
N ALA A 3 5.55 7.33 18.77
CA ALA A 3 6.08 8.69 18.65
C ALA A 3 7.14 8.81 17.54
N GLN A 4 7.93 7.76 17.32
CA GLN A 4 8.91 7.69 16.24
C GLN A 4 8.29 7.74 14.82
N LEU A 5 6.96 7.60 14.69
CA LEU A 5 6.26 7.66 13.41
C LEU A 5 5.77 9.07 13.06
N ALA A 6 5.90 10.04 13.96
CA ALA A 6 5.47 11.42 13.72
C ALA A 6 6.08 11.97 12.43
N GLY A 7 5.26 12.66 11.63
CA GLY A 7 5.63 13.29 10.37
C GLY A 7 5.83 12.33 9.18
N ARG A 8 5.71 11.02 9.37
CA ARG A 8 5.91 10.00 8.32
C ARG A 8 4.59 9.56 7.67
N ASP A 9 4.69 9.16 6.41
CA ASP A 9 3.64 8.40 5.72
C ASP A 9 3.75 6.92 6.09
N ILE A 10 2.66 6.35 6.61
CA ILE A 10 2.59 4.95 7.02
C ILE A 10 1.39 4.30 6.35
N VAL A 11 1.66 3.33 5.48
CA VAL A 11 0.62 2.47 4.91
C VAL A 11 0.76 1.07 5.50
N LEU A 12 -0.27 0.63 6.23
CA LEU A 12 -0.34 -0.72 6.79
C LEU A 12 -1.22 -1.58 5.89
N VAL A 13 -0.82 -2.80 5.62
CA VAL A 13 -1.60 -3.76 4.83
C VAL A 13 -1.79 -5.01 5.67
N HIS A 14 -3.03 -5.47 5.85
CA HIS A 14 -3.33 -6.58 6.75
C HIS A 14 -4.48 -7.45 6.23
N SER A 15 -4.38 -8.77 6.37
CA SER A 15 -5.49 -9.68 6.02
C SER A 15 -6.56 -9.70 7.11
N ASP A 16 -7.82 -9.67 6.74
CA ASP A 16 -8.94 -9.84 7.69
C ASP A 16 -8.97 -11.22 8.36
N ARG A 17 -8.28 -12.21 7.80
CA ARG A 17 -8.22 -13.61 8.28
C ARG A 17 -6.86 -14.00 8.87
N ASP A 18 -5.99 -13.03 9.13
CA ASP A 18 -4.74 -13.28 9.86
C ASP A 18 -5.03 -13.76 11.29
N ARG A 19 -4.61 -15.00 11.59
CA ARG A 19 -4.75 -15.62 12.91
C ARG A 19 -3.49 -15.54 13.77
N LEU A 20 -2.35 -15.15 13.18
CA LEU A 20 -1.09 -15.00 13.91
C LEU A 20 -0.91 -13.57 14.41
N THR A 21 -1.19 -12.58 13.57
CA THR A 21 -1.14 -11.17 13.95
C THR A 21 -2.52 -10.55 13.86
N SER A 22 -2.99 -9.95 14.97
CA SER A 22 -4.34 -9.42 15.10
C SER A 22 -4.61 -8.24 14.15
N PRO A 23 -5.61 -8.34 13.25
CA PRO A 23 -6.02 -7.21 12.41
C PRO A 23 -6.55 -6.02 13.23
N ARG A 24 -7.16 -6.31 14.40
CA ARG A 24 -7.61 -5.27 15.34
C ARG A 24 -6.43 -4.53 15.94
N ALA A 25 -5.34 -5.23 16.28
CA ALA A 25 -4.14 -4.60 16.79
C ALA A 25 -3.50 -3.67 15.74
N THR A 26 -3.49 -4.07 14.46
CA THR A 26 -3.08 -3.21 13.35
C THR A 26 -3.94 -1.94 13.26
N ARG A 27 -5.28 -2.06 13.32
CA ARG A 27 -6.18 -0.89 13.39
C ARG A 27 -5.86 0.04 14.57
N SER A 28 -5.65 -0.53 15.76
CA SER A 28 -5.27 0.26 16.94
C SER A 28 -3.89 0.92 16.79
N LEU A 29 -2.93 0.28 16.12
CA LEU A 29 -1.64 0.87 15.81
C LEU A 29 -1.79 2.06 14.85
N THR A 30 -2.59 1.91 13.79
CA THR A 30 -2.89 2.98 12.81
C THR A 30 -3.46 4.21 13.50
N ALA A 31 -4.51 4.03 14.32
CA ALA A 31 -5.15 5.12 15.03
C ALA A 31 -4.19 5.84 15.99
N ARG A 32 -3.39 5.09 16.77
CA ARG A 32 -2.37 5.69 17.65
C ARG A 32 -1.29 6.43 16.87
N ALA A 33 -0.82 5.88 15.75
CA ALA A 33 0.18 6.54 14.91
C ALA A 33 -0.35 7.86 14.34
N ARG A 34 -1.61 7.89 13.88
CA ARG A 34 -2.28 9.13 13.46
C ARG A 34 -2.33 10.16 14.58
N GLY A 35 -2.78 9.75 15.77
CA GLY A 35 -2.81 10.62 16.95
C GLY A 35 -1.42 11.15 17.37
N ALA A 36 -0.34 10.43 17.03
CA ALA A 36 1.03 10.86 17.25
C ALA A 36 1.61 11.72 16.09
N GLY A 37 0.79 12.09 15.10
CA GLY A 37 1.17 12.97 13.99
C GLY A 37 1.71 12.26 12.74
N ALA A 38 1.49 10.95 12.60
CA ALA A 38 1.75 10.25 11.34
C ALA A 38 0.59 10.42 10.35
N ARG A 39 0.90 10.47 9.06
CA ARG A 39 -0.09 10.36 7.97
C ARG A 39 -0.31 8.86 7.72
N THR A 40 -1.54 8.38 7.87
CA THR A 40 -1.77 6.92 7.96
C THR A 40 -2.90 6.43 7.06
N CYS A 41 -2.64 5.29 6.43
CA CYS A 41 -3.61 4.52 5.67
C CYS A 41 -3.51 3.05 6.11
N MET A 42 -4.64 2.36 6.21
CA MET A 42 -4.66 0.90 6.40
C MET A 42 -5.44 0.26 5.26
N VAL A 43 -4.87 -0.74 4.60
CA VAL A 43 -5.53 -1.53 3.57
C VAL A 43 -5.84 -2.92 4.10
N THR A 44 -7.10 -3.31 4.04
CA THR A 44 -7.57 -4.64 4.39
C THR A 44 -7.53 -5.53 3.15
N VAL A 45 -6.85 -6.67 3.27
CA VAL A 45 -6.79 -7.70 2.23
C VAL A 45 -7.81 -8.78 2.56
N ARG A 46 -9.07 -8.60 2.13
CA ARG A 46 -10.11 -9.60 2.37
C ARG A 46 -9.74 -10.94 1.74
N GLY A 47 -9.92 -12.01 2.50
CA GLY A 47 -9.67 -13.38 2.07
C GLY A 47 -8.20 -13.78 1.97
N GLY A 48 -7.27 -12.91 2.39
CA GLY A 48 -5.85 -13.24 2.51
C GLY A 48 -5.55 -14.20 3.66
N ASP A 49 -4.29 -14.57 3.81
CA ASP A 49 -3.71 -15.25 4.97
C ASP A 49 -2.62 -14.37 5.60
N HIS A 50 -2.02 -14.81 6.70
CA HIS A 50 -0.95 -14.07 7.38
C HIS A 50 0.22 -13.75 6.45
N ALA A 51 0.63 -14.72 5.63
CA ALA A 51 1.76 -14.61 4.72
C ALA A 51 1.42 -13.90 3.39
N MET A 52 0.17 -13.48 3.19
CA MET A 52 -0.36 -12.91 1.94
C MET A 52 -0.22 -13.81 0.70
N LEU A 53 0.04 -15.11 0.87
CA LEU A 53 0.24 -16.07 -0.22
C LEU A 53 -1.06 -16.41 -0.94
N ARG A 54 -2.19 -16.51 -0.22
CA ARG A 54 -3.51 -16.74 -0.83
C ARG A 54 -3.90 -15.65 -1.83
N ARG A 55 -3.31 -14.46 -1.70
CA ARG A 55 -3.55 -13.30 -2.56
C ARG A 55 -2.25 -12.70 -3.11
N ALA A 56 -1.23 -13.53 -3.34
CA ALA A 56 0.12 -13.11 -3.68
C ALA A 56 0.18 -12.09 -4.84
N SER A 57 -0.54 -12.33 -5.94
CA SER A 57 -0.53 -11.39 -7.07
C SER A 57 -1.10 -10.02 -6.73
N ALA A 58 -2.18 -9.96 -5.95
CA ALA A 58 -2.79 -8.70 -5.52
C ALA A 58 -1.90 -7.99 -4.49
N TRP A 59 -1.32 -8.75 -3.57
CA TRP A 59 -0.32 -8.28 -2.61
C TRP A 59 0.88 -7.62 -3.31
N HIS A 60 1.53 -8.32 -4.25
CA HIS A 60 2.70 -7.78 -4.96
C HIS A 60 2.38 -6.53 -5.79
N ARG A 61 1.21 -6.49 -6.45
CA ARG A 61 0.77 -5.29 -7.18
C ARG A 61 0.57 -4.10 -6.25
N LEU A 62 -0.16 -4.30 -5.15
CA LEU A 62 -0.40 -3.26 -4.16
C LEU A 62 0.92 -2.75 -3.59
N THR A 63 1.77 -3.64 -3.09
CA THR A 63 3.05 -3.28 -2.47
C THR A 63 3.97 -2.54 -3.43
N THR A 64 4.04 -2.98 -4.70
CA THR A 64 4.78 -2.25 -5.73
C THR A 64 4.25 -0.83 -5.90
N GLY A 65 2.94 -0.66 -6.10
CA GLY A 65 2.34 0.67 -6.29
C GLY A 65 2.47 1.59 -5.07
N LEU A 66 2.36 1.05 -3.87
CA LEU A 66 2.57 1.79 -2.63
C LEU A 66 4.02 2.25 -2.50
N VAL A 67 4.98 1.36 -2.71
CA VAL A 67 6.41 1.67 -2.55
C VAL A 67 6.87 2.67 -3.61
N THR A 68 6.51 2.49 -4.88
CA THR A 68 6.89 3.46 -5.94
C THR A 68 6.22 4.81 -5.73
N GLY A 69 4.94 4.83 -5.31
CA GLY A 69 4.24 6.06 -4.95
C GLY A 69 4.87 6.81 -3.77
N LEU A 70 5.20 6.12 -2.68
CA LEU A 70 5.85 6.72 -1.50
C LEU A 70 7.27 7.23 -1.81
N LEU A 71 7.98 6.59 -2.74
CA LEU A 71 9.31 7.03 -3.19
C LEU A 71 9.26 8.12 -4.28
N GLY A 72 8.07 8.52 -4.74
CA GLY A 72 7.90 9.54 -5.78
C GLY A 72 8.27 9.08 -7.20
N SER A 73 8.49 7.77 -7.42
CA SER A 73 8.74 7.19 -8.75
C SER A 73 7.48 6.72 -9.47
N GLY A 74 6.33 6.84 -8.81
CA GLY A 74 5.00 6.59 -9.35
C GLY A 74 3.95 7.43 -8.61
N SER A 75 2.67 7.13 -8.83
CA SER A 75 1.57 7.74 -8.07
C SER A 75 0.98 6.73 -7.10
N LEU A 76 0.65 7.19 -5.89
CA LEU A 76 -0.15 6.39 -4.97
C LEU A 76 -1.55 6.15 -5.58
N PRO A 77 -2.19 5.01 -5.26
CA PRO A 77 -3.63 4.86 -5.51
C PRO A 77 -4.38 6.05 -4.89
N GLY A 78 -5.28 6.67 -5.65
CA GLY A 78 -5.99 7.89 -5.23
C GLY A 78 -6.58 7.80 -3.80
N PRO A 79 -7.31 6.72 -3.45
CA PRO A 79 -7.84 6.54 -2.10
C PRO A 79 -6.78 6.45 -1.01
N VAL A 80 -5.60 5.89 -1.30
CA VAL A 80 -4.46 5.87 -0.36
C VAL A 80 -3.93 7.29 -0.16
N GLY A 81 -3.76 8.05 -1.23
CA GLY A 81 -3.36 9.46 -1.14
C GLY A 81 -4.35 10.29 -0.32
N ALA A 82 -5.65 10.10 -0.55
CA ALA A 82 -6.72 10.74 0.23
C ALA A 82 -6.67 10.35 1.72
N ALA A 83 -6.46 9.06 2.02
CA ALA A 83 -6.31 8.58 3.40
C ALA A 83 -5.09 9.19 4.11
N LEU A 84 -3.96 9.33 3.42
CA LEU A 84 -2.76 9.97 3.97
C LEU A 84 -2.92 11.49 4.17
N ALA A 85 -3.84 12.12 3.43
CA ALA A 85 -4.16 13.54 3.57
C ALA A 85 -5.17 13.84 4.70
N LEU A 86 -5.72 12.82 5.37
CA LEU A 86 -6.65 13.02 6.48
C LEU A 86 -5.99 13.79 7.64
N PRO A 87 -6.75 14.65 8.33
CA PRO A 87 -6.23 15.38 9.48
C PRO A 87 -5.92 14.42 10.65
N PRO A 88 -5.02 14.81 11.59
CA PRO A 88 -4.72 14.00 12.77
C PRO A 88 -5.94 13.69 13.66
N THR A 89 -6.99 14.51 13.57
CA THR A 89 -8.26 14.37 14.30
C THR A 89 -9.25 13.41 13.65
N ALA A 90 -8.96 12.90 12.45
CA ALA A 90 -9.83 11.96 11.76
C ALA A 90 -10.05 10.69 12.60
N GLY A 91 -11.28 10.17 12.56
CA GLY A 91 -11.70 9.00 13.30
C GLY A 91 -10.84 7.77 13.01
N ALA A 92 -10.81 6.82 13.96
CA ALA A 92 -9.97 5.63 13.86
C ALA A 92 -10.31 4.73 12.65
N THR A 93 -11.54 4.79 12.15
CA THR A 93 -12.01 4.05 10.98
C THR A 93 -11.77 4.78 9.67
N GLU A 94 -11.49 6.08 9.71
CA GLU A 94 -11.17 6.86 8.52
C GLU A 94 -9.76 6.49 8.00
N GLY A 95 -9.63 6.40 6.68
CA GLY A 95 -8.41 5.93 6.03
C GLY A 95 -8.16 4.43 6.16
N ILE A 96 -9.17 3.65 6.59
CA ILE A 96 -9.20 2.20 6.41
C ILE A 96 -9.88 1.92 5.07
N LEU A 97 -9.15 1.25 4.20
CA LEU A 97 -9.54 0.88 2.86
C LEU A 97 -9.64 -0.64 2.75
N ASP A 98 -10.43 -1.10 1.81
CA ASP A 98 -10.46 -2.46 1.33
C ASP A 98 -9.77 -2.57 -0.02
N LEU A 99 -8.92 -3.58 -0.18
CA LEU A 99 -8.17 -3.80 -1.41
C LEU A 99 -9.07 -3.93 -2.64
N ASP A 100 -10.21 -4.60 -2.51
CA ASP A 100 -11.05 -4.92 -3.67
C ASP A 100 -12.13 -3.87 -3.91
N LEU A 101 -12.66 -3.24 -2.86
CA LEU A 101 -13.74 -2.24 -2.99
C LEU A 101 -13.19 -0.87 -3.31
N ASP A 102 -12.14 -0.45 -2.59
CA ASP A 102 -11.71 0.94 -2.61
C ASP A 102 -10.56 1.15 -3.60
N LEU A 103 -9.65 0.18 -3.70
CA LEU A 103 -8.49 0.30 -4.61
C LEU A 103 -8.76 -0.30 -5.99
N GLY A 104 -9.82 -1.11 -6.12
CA GLY A 104 -10.17 -1.85 -7.33
C GLY A 104 -9.03 -2.75 -7.83
N PRO A 105 -9.20 -3.39 -9.00
CA PRO A 105 -8.05 -3.81 -9.79
C PRO A 105 -7.40 -2.52 -10.31
N GLY A 106 -6.52 -1.90 -9.52
CA GLY A 106 -5.82 -0.67 -9.92
C GLY A 106 -5.26 -0.77 -11.35
N PRO A 107 -5.04 0.36 -12.05
CA PRO A 107 -4.62 0.34 -13.44
C PRO A 107 -3.42 -0.60 -13.58
N GLY A 108 -3.58 -1.63 -14.41
CA GLY A 108 -2.49 -2.55 -14.69
C GLY A 108 -1.27 -1.78 -15.18
N PRO A 109 -0.06 -2.36 -15.08
CA PRO A 109 1.08 -1.75 -15.75
C PRO A 109 0.70 -1.53 -17.22
N ASP A 110 0.83 -0.30 -17.69
CA ASP A 110 0.77 -0.02 -19.13
C ASP A 110 1.77 -0.98 -19.80
N PRO A 111 1.33 -1.91 -20.67
CA PRO A 111 2.22 -2.86 -21.31
C PRO A 111 3.26 -2.16 -22.21
N GLY A 112 3.15 -0.84 -22.43
CA GLY A 112 3.93 -0.10 -23.41
C GLY A 112 4.98 0.86 -22.86
N ARG A 113 5.93 0.46 -22.00
CA ARG A 113 7.19 1.24 -21.87
C ARG A 113 8.43 0.51 -21.33
N PHE A 114 8.57 -0.79 -21.59
CA PHE A 114 9.91 -1.38 -21.64
C PHE A 114 10.43 -1.24 -23.07
N ARG A 115 11.05 -0.09 -23.41
CA ARG A 115 11.85 0.01 -24.64
C ARG A 115 13.03 -0.94 -24.49
N ALA A 116 12.91 -2.15 -25.05
CA ALA A 116 14.03 -3.03 -25.27
C ALA A 116 15.08 -2.25 -26.07
N ARG A 117 16.24 -1.97 -25.45
CA ARG A 117 17.40 -1.48 -26.19
C ARG A 117 17.80 -2.58 -27.17
N ALA A 118 17.58 -2.33 -28.46
CA ALA A 118 18.11 -3.16 -29.52
C ALA A 118 19.64 -3.23 -29.35
N ARG A 119 20.16 -4.43 -29.09
CA ARG A 119 21.59 -4.69 -29.13
C ARG A 119 21.99 -4.78 -30.60
N THR A 120 22.62 -3.72 -31.13
CA THR A 120 23.30 -3.76 -32.42
C THR A 120 24.42 -4.79 -32.34
N ARG A 121 24.27 -5.93 -33.02
CA ARG A 121 25.40 -6.83 -33.30
C ARG A 121 26.02 -6.36 -34.61
N SER A 122 27.18 -5.71 -34.49
CA SER A 122 28.12 -5.56 -35.61
C SER A 122 28.61 -6.96 -36.02
N ARG A 123 28.44 -7.31 -37.30
CA ARG A 123 29.17 -8.41 -37.93
C ARG A 123 30.13 -7.77 -38.93
N ALA A 124 31.41 -7.81 -38.59
CA ALA A 124 32.49 -7.74 -39.57
C ALA A 124 32.82 -9.18 -39.97
N TYR A 125 32.63 -9.50 -41.26
CA TYR A 125 33.60 -10.20 -42.11
C TYR A 125 33.10 -10.10 -43.55
#